data_AF-A0AAW9I754-F1
#
_entry.id   AF-A0AAW9I754-F1
#
_cell.length_a   1.000
_cell.length_b   1.000
_cell.length_c   1.000
_cell.angle_alpha   90.00
_cell.angle_beta   90.00
_cell.angle_gamma   90.00
#
_symmetry.space_group_name_H-M   'P 1'
#
loop_
_entity.id
_entity.type
_entity.pdbx_description
1 polymer ?
#
loop_
_entity_poly.entity_id
_entity_poly.type
_entity_poly.pdbx_seq_one_letter_code
_entity_poly.pdbx_strand_id
1 'polypeptide(L)'
;NKYSPFPEEINRKITGVLADMHFAPTPMSKDNLMREGIDENKIFVTGNTAIDALKTTILPNYSNDLLRKIGDDKIILLTAHRRENIGENMENIFNAINRIVNEFEDVKVIYPVHLNPKVIETAKRIL
;
A
#
# COMPACT_ATOMS: atom_id res chain seq x y z
N ASN A 1 10.96 14.96 -0.59
CA ASN A 1 10.25 15.71 0.47
C ASN A 1 10.24 14.83 1.71
N LYS A 2 10.87 15.23 2.83
CA LYS A 2 10.99 14.38 4.03
C LYS A 2 9.67 14.14 4.79
N TYR A 3 8.63 14.90 4.45
CA TYR A 3 7.31 14.82 5.09
C TYR A 3 6.32 13.94 4.33
N SER A 4 6.75 13.23 3.27
CA SER A 4 5.86 12.38 2.49
C SER A 4 6.62 11.22 1.86
N PRO A 5 6.41 9.97 2.32
CA PRO A 5 5.66 9.58 3.53
C PRO A 5 6.31 10.06 4.83
N PHE A 6 5.51 10.39 5.85
CA PHE A 6 5.99 10.77 7.19
C PHE A 6 5.47 9.80 8.28
N PRO A 7 6.37 9.24 9.12
CA PRO A 7 7.82 9.48 9.23
C PRO A 7 8.70 8.56 8.37
N GLU A 8 8.11 7.74 7.53
CA GLU A 8 8.78 6.61 6.87
C GLU A 8 9.98 7.04 6.00
N GLU A 9 9.90 8.19 5.32
CA GLU A 9 11.00 8.71 4.52
C GLU A 9 12.23 9.07 5.37
N ILE A 10 12.01 9.67 6.55
CA ILE A 10 13.10 10.00 7.48
C ILE A 10 13.69 8.71 8.06
N ASN A 11 12.82 7.78 8.47
CA ASN A 11 13.26 6.50 9.02
C ASN A 11 14.15 5.76 8.03
N ARG A 12 13.77 5.68 6.74
CA ARG A 12 14.59 5.01 5.73
C ARG A 12 15.96 5.66 5.56
N LYS A 13 16.04 6.99 5.58
CA LYS A 13 17.33 7.71 5.46
C LYS A 13 18.22 7.49 6.67
N ILE A 14 17.68 7.55 7.89
CA ILE A 14 18.45 7.27 9.12
C ILE A 14 18.96 5.83 9.09
N THR A 15 18.09 4.86 8.82
CA THR A 15 18.48 3.44 8.69
C THR A 15 19.55 3.26 7.61
N GLY A 16 19.46 4.00 6.50
CA GLY A 16 20.45 3.96 5.43
C GLY A 16 21.85 4.39 5.87
N VAL A 17 21.96 5.39 6.74
CA VAL A 17 23.27 5.81 7.29
C VAL A 17 23.86 4.76 8.23
N LEU A 18 23.00 4.04 8.96
CA LEU A 18 23.42 3.06 9.97
C LEU A 18 23.73 1.67 9.40
N ALA A 19 23.27 1.37 8.18
CA ALA A 19 23.40 0.04 7.59
C ALA A 19 24.80 -0.20 7.01
N ASP A 20 25.36 -1.38 7.28
CA ASP A 20 26.60 -1.84 6.62
C ASP A 20 26.34 -2.49 5.26
N MET A 21 25.14 -3.03 5.06
CA MET A 21 24.69 -3.69 3.85
C MET A 21 23.29 -3.22 3.46
N HIS A 22 23.08 -2.98 2.16
CA HIS A 22 21.81 -2.52 1.62
C HIS A 22 21.26 -3.51 0.60
N PHE A 23 20.13 -4.13 0.92
CA PHE A 23 19.40 -5.00 -0.01
C PHE A 23 18.35 -4.17 -0.76
N ALA A 24 18.76 -3.59 -1.88
CA ALA A 24 17.93 -2.74 -2.71
C ALA A 24 16.95 -3.58 -3.54
N PRO A 25 15.65 -3.26 -3.56
CA PRO A 25 14.67 -4.05 -4.31
C PRO A 25 14.74 -3.85 -5.82
N THR A 26 15.33 -2.75 -6.29
CA THR A 26 15.41 -2.40 -7.72
C THR A 26 16.73 -1.67 -8.03
N PRO A 27 17.17 -1.64 -9.29
CA PRO A 27 18.31 -0.80 -9.72
C PRO A 27 18.12 0.67 -9.38
N MET A 28 16.90 1.22 -9.55
CA MET A 28 16.59 2.60 -9.17
C MET A 28 16.78 2.84 -7.67
N SER A 29 16.45 1.87 -6.81
CA SER A 29 16.70 1.97 -5.36
C SER A 29 18.19 1.98 -5.04
N LYS A 30 19.01 1.21 -5.78
CA LYS A 30 20.48 1.27 -5.69
C LYS A 30 20.99 2.64 -6.10
N ASP A 31 20.53 3.19 -7.23
CA ASP A 31 20.95 4.51 -7.71
C ASP A 31 20.64 5.62 -6.68
N ASN A 32 19.50 5.52 -6.01
CA ASN A 32 19.15 6.47 -4.95
C ASN A 32 20.13 6.41 -3.77
N LEU A 33 20.54 5.22 -3.33
CA LEU A 33 21.54 5.05 -2.27
C LEU A 33 22.92 5.56 -2.70
N MET A 34 23.32 5.31 -3.95
CA MET A 34 24.58 5.82 -4.51
C MET A 34 24.60 7.35 -4.56
N ARG A 35 23.48 7.98 -4.96
CA ARG A 35 23.32 9.44 -4.92
C ARG A 35 23.35 10.02 -3.49
N GLU A 36 23.00 9.21 -2.49
CA GLU A 36 23.10 9.56 -1.08
C GLU A 36 24.51 9.31 -0.50
N GLY A 37 25.47 8.84 -1.32
CA GLY A 37 26.87 8.67 -0.94
C GLY A 37 27.21 7.30 -0.36
N ILE A 38 26.30 6.32 -0.44
CA ILE A 38 26.57 4.95 -0.02
C ILE A 38 27.48 4.25 -1.03
N ASP A 39 28.55 3.60 -0.55
CA ASP A 39 29.49 2.84 -1.37
C ASP A 39 28.77 1.72 -2.13
N GLU A 40 28.99 1.66 -3.45
CA GLU A 40 28.39 0.67 -4.34
C GLU A 40 28.64 -0.77 -3.87
N ASN A 41 29.82 -1.05 -3.29
CA ASN A 41 30.18 -2.39 -2.80
C ASN A 41 29.32 -2.87 -1.62
N LYS A 42 28.58 -1.95 -0.98
CA LYS A 42 27.65 -2.25 0.11
C LYS A 42 26.20 -2.44 -0.36
N ILE A 43 25.93 -2.27 -1.65
CA ILE A 43 24.57 -2.26 -2.20
C ILE A 43 24.35 -3.46 -3.12
N PHE A 44 23.35 -4.27 -2.78
CA PHE A 44 22.99 -5.48 -3.50
C PHE A 44 21.57 -5.35 -4.05
N VAL A 45 21.38 -5.49 -5.36
CA VAL A 45 20.04 -5.52 -5.95
C VAL A 45 19.49 -6.94 -5.85
N THR A 46 18.54 -7.15 -4.94
CA THR A 46 18.02 -8.50 -4.60
C THR A 46 16.62 -8.77 -5.13
N GLY A 47 15.89 -7.75 -5.58
CA GLY A 47 14.43 -7.84 -5.70
C GLY A 47 13.73 -7.62 -4.36
N ASN A 48 12.40 -7.60 -4.38
CA ASN A 48 11.58 -7.39 -3.19
C ASN A 48 11.00 -8.72 -2.68
N THR A 49 11.30 -9.07 -1.43
CA THR A 49 10.84 -10.31 -0.77
C THR A 49 9.31 -10.43 -0.67
N ALA A 50 8.57 -9.33 -0.87
CA ALA A 50 7.11 -9.38 -1.02
C ALA A 50 6.67 -10.31 -2.17
N ILE A 51 7.45 -10.41 -3.25
CA ILE A 51 7.16 -11.33 -4.35
C ILE A 51 7.38 -12.79 -3.93
N ASP A 52 8.36 -13.04 -3.07
CA ASP A 52 8.63 -14.38 -2.57
C ASP A 52 7.47 -14.86 -1.68
N ALA A 53 6.96 -13.98 -0.82
CA ALA A 53 5.75 -14.25 -0.02
C ALA A 53 4.50 -14.40 -0.91
N LEU A 54 4.39 -13.64 -2.00
CA LEU A 54 3.24 -13.75 -2.92
C LEU A 54 3.18 -15.15 -3.57
N LYS A 55 4.33 -15.73 -3.91
CA LYS A 55 4.42 -17.08 -4.50
C LYS A 55 3.88 -18.18 -3.59
N THR A 56 3.91 -17.99 -2.27
CA THR A 56 3.47 -18.99 -1.30
C THR A 56 2.04 -18.77 -0.81
N THR A 57 1.44 -17.62 -1.10
CA THR A 57 0.12 -17.22 -0.56
C THR A 57 -1.01 -17.27 -1.58
N ILE A 58 -0.71 -17.32 -2.88
CA ILE A 58 -1.72 -17.52 -3.93
C ILE A 58 -2.10 -19.00 -4.01
N LEU A 59 -3.36 -19.31 -3.72
CA LEU A 59 -3.95 -20.64 -3.88
C LEU A 59 -4.87 -20.65 -5.10
N PRO A 60 -4.66 -21.52 -6.12
CA PRO A 60 -5.43 -21.50 -7.37
C PRO A 60 -6.95 -21.59 -7.20
N ASN A 61 -7.41 -22.28 -6.15
CA ASN A 61 -8.83 -22.50 -5.87
C ASN A 61 -9.29 -21.76 -4.60
N TYR A 62 -8.66 -20.62 -4.28
CA TYR A 62 -9.09 -19.81 -3.14
C TYR A 62 -10.51 -19.30 -3.34
N SER A 63 -11.35 -19.52 -2.35
CA SER A 63 -12.70 -18.96 -2.29
C SER A 63 -13.05 -18.67 -0.84
N ASN A 64 -13.89 -17.65 -0.63
CA ASN A 64 -14.45 -17.32 0.67
C ASN A 64 -15.89 -16.83 0.51
N ASP A 65 -16.62 -16.70 1.61
CA ASP A 65 -18.03 -16.29 1.60
C ASP A 65 -18.25 -14.92 0.96
N LEU A 66 -17.31 -14.00 1.12
CA LEU A 66 -17.40 -12.65 0.57
C LEU A 66 -17.29 -12.68 -0.96
N LEU A 67 -16.30 -13.39 -1.49
CA LEU A 67 -16.11 -13.55 -2.95
C LEU A 67 -17.29 -14.30 -3.58
N ARG A 68 -17.83 -15.31 -2.89
CA ARG A 68 -19.03 -16.02 -3.35
C ARG A 68 -20.28 -15.12 -3.39
N LYS A 69 -20.43 -14.21 -2.43
CA LYS A 69 -21.54 -13.24 -2.42
C LYS A 69 -21.42 -12.18 -3.52
N ILE A 70 -20.20 -11.81 -3.88
CA ILE A 70 -19.95 -10.85 -4.96
C ILE A 70 -20.22 -11.51 -6.32
N GLY A 71 -19.96 -12.81 -6.47
CA GLY A 71 -20.24 -13.53 -7.70
C GLY A 71 -19.36 -13.04 -8.85
N ASP A 72 -19.98 -12.73 -9.99
CA ASP A 72 -19.29 -12.32 -11.22
C ASP A 72 -19.08 -10.80 -11.34
N ASP A 73 -19.50 -10.02 -10.33
CA ASP A 73 -19.31 -8.57 -10.30
C ASP A 73 -17.82 -8.21 -10.23
N LYS A 74 -17.46 -7.06 -10.81
CA LYS A 74 -16.10 -6.53 -10.78
C LYS A 74 -15.75 -6.06 -9.37
N ILE A 75 -14.58 -6.47 -8.89
CA ILE A 75 -14.11 -6.13 -7.54
C ILE A 75 -13.06 -5.02 -7.58
N ILE A 76 -13.30 -3.98 -6.79
CA ILE A 76 -12.28 -3.01 -6.38
C ILE A 76 -11.82 -3.38 -4.96
N LEU A 77 -10.55 -3.74 -4.79
CA LEU A 77 -9.93 -3.89 -3.47
C LEU A 77 -9.34 -2.54 -3.03
N LEU A 78 -9.94 -1.94 -2.01
CA LEU A 78 -9.51 -0.65 -1.45
C LEU A 78 -8.70 -0.88 -0.16
N THR A 79 -7.56 -0.20 -0.03
CA THR A 79 -6.87 -0.04 1.26
C THR A 79 -6.42 1.40 1.43
N ALA A 80 -6.86 2.09 2.48
CA ALA A 80 -6.50 3.47 2.76
C ALA A 80 -6.17 3.67 4.24
N HIS A 81 -4.88 3.81 4.56
CA HIS A 81 -4.41 3.92 5.95
C HIS A 81 -3.23 4.87 6.15
N ARG A 82 -2.74 5.48 5.06
CA ARG A 82 -1.62 6.42 5.11
C ARG A 82 -1.99 7.62 5.99
N ARG A 83 -1.12 7.99 6.92
CA ARG A 83 -1.38 9.05 7.91
C ARG A 83 -1.64 10.39 7.25
N GLU A 84 -0.88 10.70 6.20
CA GLU A 84 -1.01 11.91 5.38
C GLU A 84 -2.32 11.99 4.60
N ASN A 85 -3.04 10.88 4.45
CA ASN A 85 -4.34 10.86 3.78
C ASN A 85 -5.51 11.05 4.76
N ILE A 86 -5.30 10.94 6.08
CA ILE A 86 -6.39 11.05 7.06
C ILE A 86 -6.96 12.47 7.04
N GLY A 87 -8.29 12.58 6.92
CA GLY A 87 -9.01 13.84 6.72
C GLY A 87 -9.48 13.98 5.28
N GLU A 88 -9.44 15.20 4.75
CA GLU A 88 -10.03 15.58 3.45
C GLU A 88 -9.63 14.64 2.29
N ASN A 89 -8.36 14.24 2.20
CA ASN A 89 -7.89 13.35 1.14
C ASN A 89 -8.59 11.97 1.18
N MET A 90 -8.78 11.41 2.38
CA MET A 90 -9.48 10.14 2.56
C MET A 90 -10.98 10.29 2.27
N GLU A 91 -11.58 11.41 2.66
CA GLU A 91 -12.98 11.71 2.31
C GLU A 91 -13.15 11.79 0.80
N ASN A 92 -12.23 12.46 0.09
CA ASN A 92 -12.24 12.55 -1.37
C ASN A 92 -12.13 11.17 -2.03
N ILE A 93 -11.28 10.28 -1.50
CA ILE A 93 -11.18 8.89 -1.96
C ILE A 93 -12.53 8.17 -1.78
N PHE A 94 -13.13 8.24 -0.59
CA PHE A 94 -14.39 7.53 -0.32
C PHE A 94 -15.56 8.09 -1.13
N ASN A 95 -15.64 9.41 -1.32
CA ASN A 95 -16.64 10.03 -2.19
C ASN A 95 -16.48 9.59 -3.65
N ALA A 96 -15.25 9.47 -4.15
CA ALA A 96 -14.99 8.95 -5.49
C ALA A 96 -15.42 7.48 -5.62
N ILE A 97 -15.14 6.65 -4.60
CA ILE A 97 -15.57 5.25 -4.55
C ILE A 97 -17.09 5.12 -4.54
N ASN A 98 -17.80 5.93 -3.74
CA ASN A 98 -19.26 5.95 -3.73
C ASN A 98 -19.84 6.32 -5.08
N ARG A 99 -19.25 7.31 -5.76
CA ARG A 99 -19.68 7.67 -7.12
C ARG A 99 -19.57 6.48 -8.08
N ILE A 100 -18.45 5.75 -8.04
CA ILE A 100 -18.24 4.57 -8.89
C ILE A 100 -19.28 3.49 -8.59
N VAL A 101 -19.50 3.13 -7.31
CA VAL A 101 -20.45 2.07 -6.95
C VAL A 101 -21.91 2.44 -7.27
N ASN A 102 -22.24 3.74 -7.23
CA ASN A 102 -23.56 4.23 -7.61
C ASN A 102 -23.74 4.35 -9.14
N GLU A 103 -22.66 4.50 -9.91
CA GLU A 103 -22.70 4.63 -11.37
C GLU A 103 -22.64 3.27 -12.07
N PHE A 104 -21.98 2.28 -11.47
CA PHE A 104 -21.79 0.94 -12.04
C PHE A 104 -22.37 -0.14 -11.12
N GLU A 105 -23.54 -0.68 -11.49
CA GLU A 105 -24.25 -1.70 -10.71
C GLU A 105 -23.46 -3.01 -10.54
N ASP A 106 -22.61 -3.34 -11.52
CA ASP A 106 -21.75 -4.52 -11.59
C ASP A 106 -20.38 -4.33 -10.91
N VAL A 107 -20.20 -3.26 -10.13
CA VAL A 107 -18.97 -3.00 -9.39
C VAL A 107 -19.22 -3.08 -7.88
N LYS A 108 -18.41 -3.89 -7.19
CA LYS A 108 -18.38 -3.99 -5.72
C LYS A 108 -17.01 -3.60 -5.18
N VAL A 109 -17.00 -3.05 -3.97
CA VAL A 109 -15.77 -2.64 -3.29
C VAL A 109 -15.58 -3.49 -2.04
N ILE A 110 -14.40 -4.10 -1.90
CA ILE A 110 -13.96 -4.72 -0.67
C ILE A 110 -12.98 -3.76 0.00
N TYR A 111 -13.32 -3.27 1.19
CA TYR A 111 -12.44 -2.42 1.96
C TYR A 111 -12.13 -3.04 3.33
N PRO A 112 -10.97 -3.70 3.49
CA PRO A 112 -10.46 -4.12 4.80
C PRO A 112 -10.04 -2.89 5.61
N VAL A 113 -10.98 -2.33 6.38
CA VAL A 113 -10.79 -1.08 7.11
C VAL A 113 -9.68 -1.24 8.16
N HIS A 114 -8.68 -0.36 8.11
CA HIS A 114 -7.60 -0.34 9.10
C HIS A 114 -8.15 0.04 10.49
N LEU A 115 -7.61 -0.54 11.56
CA LEU A 115 -8.06 -0.35 12.95
C LEU A 115 -7.87 1.06 13.53
N ASN A 116 -7.42 2.04 12.74
CA ASN A 116 -7.21 3.39 13.23
C ASN A 116 -8.59 4.05 13.44
N PRO A 117 -8.92 4.56 14.64
CA PRO A 117 -10.26 5.12 14.91
C PRO A 117 -10.70 6.19 13.92
N LYS A 118 -9.78 7.08 13.50
CA LYS A 118 -10.08 8.15 12.53
C LYS A 118 -10.44 7.59 11.16
N VAL A 119 -9.81 6.48 10.76
CA VAL A 119 -10.10 5.81 9.49
C VAL A 119 -11.46 5.12 9.56
N ILE A 120 -11.75 4.43 10.67
CA ILE A 120 -13.04 3.76 10.91
C ILE A 120 -14.18 4.78 10.92
N GLU A 121 -14.04 5.88 11.65
CA GLU A 121 -15.04 6.94 11.74
C GLU A 121 -15.34 7.53 10.36
N THR A 122 -14.29 7.87 9.61
CA THR A 122 -14.42 8.43 8.26
C THR A 122 -15.10 7.44 7.32
N ALA A 123 -14.71 6.16 7.38
CA ALA A 123 -15.32 5.11 6.57
C ALA A 123 -16.81 4.96 6.89
N LYS A 124 -17.18 4.79 8.16
CA LYS A 124 -18.59 4.64 8.59
C LYS A 124 -19.47 5.84 8.27
N ARG A 125 -18.89 7.04 8.19
CA ARG A 125 -19.63 8.26 7.88
C ARG A 125 -19.94 8.39 6.40
N ILE A 126 -19.08 7.89 5.52
CA ILE A 126 -19.15 8.14 4.08
C ILE A 126 -19.57 6.90 3.29
N LEU A 127 -19.00 5.73 3.59
CA LEU A 127 -19.27 4.45 2.92
C LEU A 127 -20.38 3.68 3.63
#